data_AF-A0A959GMQ1-F1
#
_entry.id   AF-A0A959GMQ1-F1
#
_cell.length_a   1.000
_cell.length_b   1.000
_cell.length_c   1.000
_cell.angle_alpha   90.00
_cell.angle_beta   90.00
_cell.angle_gamma   90.00
#
_symmetry.space_group_name_H-M   'P 1'
#
loop_
_entity.id
_entity.type
_entity.pdbx_description
1 polymer ?
#
loop_
_entity_poly.entity_id
_entity_poly.type
_entity_poly.pdbx_seq_one_letter_code
_entity_poly.pdbx_strand_id
1 'polypeptide(L)' 'MITVISGTNRKNSECLKFATLYFEMLQESTEEEIKLLALEHIPHDWFHPDMYTRQSESLARLQDEYILQATKFVFFI' A
#
# COMPACT_ATOMS: atom_id res chain seq x y z
N MET A 1 -0.42 -13.19 -2.64
CA MET A 1 0.17 -12.03 -1.96
C MET A 1 -0.90 -11.36 -1.11
N ILE A 2 -0.60 -11.02 0.14
CA ILE A 2 -1.46 -10.22 1.00
C ILE A 2 -0.86 -8.82 1.08
N THR A 3 -1.67 -7.79 0.81
CA THR A 3 -1.23 -6.41 0.96
C THR A 3 -1.82 -5.80 2.22
N VAL A 4 -0.96 -5.41 3.14
CA VAL A 4 -1.29 -4.60 4.31
C VAL A 4 -1.17 -3.12 3.91
N ILE A 5 -2.20 -2.33 4.16
CA ILE A 5 -2.29 -0.93 3.74
C ILE A 5 -2.47 -0.04 4.97
N SER A 6 -1.52 0.87 5.20
CA SER A 6 -1.71 1.99 6.13
C SER A 6 -2.46 3.11 5.41
N GLY A 7 -3.74 3.26 5.75
CA GLY A 7 -4.74 4.00 4.99
C GLY A 7 -4.70 5.53 5.10
N THR A 8 -3.62 6.11 5.63
CA THR A 8 -3.48 7.56 5.76
C THR A 8 -2.16 8.04 5.18
N ASN A 9 -2.20 9.17 4.49
CA ASN A 9 -1.03 9.89 4.00
C ASN A 9 -0.52 10.95 5.01
N ARG A 10 -1.11 11.01 6.22
CA ARG A 10 -0.64 11.89 7.28
C ARG A 10 0.65 11.35 7.87
N LYS A 11 1.69 12.19 7.85
CA LYS A 11 2.98 11.86 8.46
C LYS A 11 2.87 11.53 9.94
N ASN A 12 3.68 10.57 10.39
CA ASN A 12 3.75 10.14 11.79
C ASN A 12 2.41 9.61 12.34
N SER A 13 1.56 9.01 11.52
CA SER A 13 0.32 8.41 12.01
C SER A 13 0.60 7.11 12.76
N GLU A 14 -0.10 6.90 13.88
CA GLU A 14 -0.09 5.61 14.60
C GLU A 14 -0.57 4.45 13.72
N CYS A 15 -1.39 4.75 12.69
CA CYS A 15 -1.85 3.79 11.70
C CYS A 15 -0.69 2.99 11.07
N LEU A 16 0.43 3.65 10.73
CA LEU A 16 1.58 2.96 10.15
C LEU A 16 2.21 2.00 11.15
N LYS A 17 2.27 2.35 12.43
CA LYS A 17 2.83 1.49 13.47
C LYS A 17 2.01 0.21 13.65
N PHE A 18 0.68 0.33 13.69
CA PHE A 18 -0.21 -0.83 13.77
C PHE A 18 -0.14 -1.69 12.49
N ALA A 19 -0.08 -1.06 11.32
CA ALA A 19 0.06 -1.77 10.05
C ALA A 19 1.39 -2.53 9.97
N THR A 20 2.50 -1.94 10.42
CA THR A 20 3.82 -2.60 10.50
C THR A 20 3.80 -3.79 11.45
N LEU A 21 3.24 -3.63 12.66
CA LEU A 21 3.13 -4.73 13.63
C LEU A 21 2.34 -5.90 13.05
N TYR A 22 1.21 -5.63 12.38
CA TYR A 22 0.40 -6.69 11.79
C TYR A 22 1.06 -7.34 10.57
N PHE A 23 1.80 -6.56 9.78
CA PHE A 23 2.64 -7.06 8.69
C PHE A 23 3.66 -8.08 9.22
N GLU A 24 4.39 -7.75 10.28
CA GLU A 24 5.36 -8.65 10.92
C GLU A 24 4.68 -9.93 11.43
N MET A 25 3.54 -9.81 12.12
CA MET A 25 2.76 -10.96 12.59
C MET A 25 2.30 -11.87 11.45
N LEU A 26 1.87 -11.30 10.32
CA LEU A 26 1.47 -12.09 9.15
C LEU A 26 2.66 -12.84 8.53
N GLN A 27 3.83 -12.20 8.43
CA GLN A 27 5.03 -12.85 7.90
C GLN A 27 5.45 -14.06 8.74
N GLU A 28 5.22 -14.03 10.05
CA GLU A 28 5.48 -15.17 10.94
C GLU A 28 4.39 -16.26 10.87
N SER A 29 3.18 -15.91 10.44
CA SER A 29 2.00 -16.78 10.54
C SER A 29 1.64 -17.51 9.23
N THR A 30 2.25 -17.16 8.10
CA THR A 30 1.96 -17.78 6.80
C THR A 30 3.17 -17.74 5.87
N GLU A 31 3.19 -18.65 4.91
CA GLU A 31 4.17 -18.67 3.81
C GLU A 31 3.76 -17.77 2.63
N GLU A 32 2.56 -17.17 2.67
CA GLU A 32 2.13 -16.22 1.64
C GLU A 32 3.00 -14.96 1.65
N GLU A 33 3.40 -14.48 0.46
CA GLU A 33 4.08 -13.19 0.33
C GLU A 33 3.21 -12.06 0.90
N ILE A 34 3.76 -11.31 1.85
CA ILE A 34 3.10 -10.14 2.45
C ILE A 34 3.84 -8.88 2.00
N LYS A 35 3.10 -7.84 1.64
CA LYS A 35 3.65 -6.50 1.38
C LYS A 35 2.96 -5.45 2.22
N LEU A 36 3.72 -4.43 2.62
CA LEU A 36 3.21 -3.27 3.33
C LEU A 36 3.23 -2.04 2.41
N LEU A 37 2.06 -1.45 2.17
CA LEU A 37 1.89 -0.19 1.46
C LEU A 37 1.52 0.91 2.46
N ALA A 38 2.41 1.90 2.62
CA ALA A 38 2.15 3.08 3.43
C ALA A 38 1.73 4.26 2.54
N LEU A 39 0.49 4.76 2.71
CA LEU A 39 0.01 5.89 1.91
C LEU A 39 0.76 7.19 2.19
N GLU A 40 1.53 7.28 3.28
CA GLU A 40 2.46 8.39 3.56
C GLU A 40 3.55 8.55 2.49
N HIS A 41 3.94 7.47 1.80
CA HIS A 41 5.08 7.47 0.86
C HIS A 41 4.65 7.48 -0.61
N ILE A 42 3.37 7.62 -0.92
CA ILE A 42 2.92 7.62 -2.31
C ILE A 42 3.41 8.89 -3.04
N PRO A 43 3.89 8.76 -4.29
CA PRO A 43 4.19 9.91 -5.12
C PRO A 43 2.97 10.80 -5.34
N HIS A 44 3.18 12.11 -5.35
CA HIS A 44 2.11 13.10 -5.55
C HIS A 44 1.89 13.48 -7.02
N ASP A 45 2.53 12.77 -7.95
CA ASP A 45 2.44 13.00 -9.39
C ASP A 45 1.19 12.37 -10.02
N TRP A 46 0.24 11.88 -9.22
CA TRP A 46 -0.99 11.22 -9.68
C TRP A 46 -2.15 12.20 -9.87
N PHE A 47 -2.12 13.32 -9.15
CA PHE A 47 -3.21 14.31 -9.14
C PHE A 47 -2.94 15.40 -10.17
N HIS A 48 -3.32 15.15 -11.41
CA HIS A 48 -3.25 16.12 -12.50
C HIS A 48 -4.47 16.01 -13.42
N PRO A 49 -4.80 17.03 -14.24
CA PRO A 49 -6.00 17.04 -15.08
C PRO A 49 -6.15 15.78 -15.97
N ASP A 50 -5.04 15.28 -16.52
CA ASP A 50 -5.05 14.12 -17.42
C ASP A 50 -5.08 12.75 -16.70
N MET A 51 -5.25 12.69 -15.38
CA MET A 51 -5.08 11.46 -14.59
C MET A 51 -6.04 10.32 -14.96
N TYR A 52 -7.19 10.66 -15.55
CA TYR A 52 -8.18 9.68 -16.02
C TYR A 52 -7.93 9.20 -17.45
N THR A 53 -7.09 9.91 -18.21
CA THR A 53 -6.76 9.57 -19.60
C THR A 53 -5.38 8.97 -19.74
N ARG A 54 -4.46 9.31 -18.83
CA ARG A 54 -3.08 8.83 -18.81
C ARG A 54 -2.68 8.52 -17.38
N GLN A 55 -2.35 7.26 -17.14
CA GLN A 55 -1.81 6.80 -15.87
C GLN A 55 -0.37 7.31 -15.69
N SER A 56 -0.03 7.75 -14.47
CA SER A 56 1.36 8.04 -14.11
C SER A 56 2.18 6.76 -13.98
N GLU A 57 3.46 6.78 -14.36
CA GLU A 57 4.34 5.62 -14.24
C GLU A 57 4.51 5.16 -12.79
N SER A 58 4.51 6.11 -11.84
CA SER A 58 4.57 5.84 -10.41
C SER A 58 3.33 5.08 -9.91
N LEU A 59 2.14 5.41 -10.41
CA LEU A 59 0.90 4.71 -10.06
C LEU A 59 0.88 3.32 -10.67
N ALA A 60 1.33 3.17 -11.93
CA ALA A 60 1.44 1.86 -12.58
C ALA A 60 2.37 0.93 -11.77
N ARG A 61 3.58 1.41 -11.43
CA ARG A 61 4.52 0.64 -10.59
C ARG A 61 3.93 0.26 -9.23
N LEU A 62 3.24 1.20 -8.57
CA LEU A 62 2.60 0.91 -7.28
C LEU A 62 1.49 -0.13 -7.41
N GLN A 63 0.69 -0.07 -8.48
CA GLN A 63 -0.36 -1.05 -8.73
C GLN A 63 0.23 -2.44 -9.01
N ASP A 64 1.24 -2.52 -9.87
CA ASP A 64 1.95 -3.77 -10.18
C ASP A 64 2.56 -4.39 -8.92
N GLU A 65 3.13 -3.57 -8.04
CA GLU A 65 3.82 -4.03 -6.84
C GLU A 65 2.88 -4.47 -5.72
N TYR A 66 1.83 -3.68 -5.42
CA TYR A 66 1.04 -3.84 -4.20
C TYR A 66 -0.43 -4.19 -4.44
N ILE A 67 -1.00 -3.95 -5.61
CA ILE A 67 -2.45 -4.03 -5.82
C ILE A 67 -2.82 -5.21 -6.71
N LEU A 68 -2.27 -5.29 -7.92
CA LEU A 68 -2.71 -6.23 -8.96
C LEU A 68 -2.36 -7.69 -8.63
N GLN A 69 -1.27 -7.92 -7.90
CA GLN A 69 -0.84 -9.26 -7.47
C GLN A 69 -1.51 -9.71 -6.16
N ALA A 70 -2.22 -8.81 -5.47
CA ALA A 70 -2.82 -9.09 -4.18
C ALA A 70 -4.06 -9.97 -4.31
N THR A 71 -4.11 -11.04 -3.53
CA THR A 71 -5.30 -11.90 -3.41
C THR A 71 -6.11 -11.56 -2.16
N LYS A 72 -5.51 -10.85 -1.19
CA LYS A 72 -6.15 -10.37 0.03
C LYS A 72 -5.62 -8.98 0.39
N PHE A 73 -6.46 -8.18 1.04
CA PHE A 73 -6.11 -6.86 1.54
C PHE A 73 -6.44 -6.73 3.02
N VAL A 74 -5.59 -6.02 3.76
CA VAL A 74 -5.83 -5.63 5.15
C VAL A 74 -5.63 -4.13 5.26
N PHE A 75 -6.66 -3.41 5.68
CA PHE A 75 -6.64 -1.96 5.79
C PHE A 75 -6.58 -1.54 7.26
N PHE A 76 -5.65 -0.65 7.57
CA PHE A 76 -5.61 0.11 8.81
C PHE A 76 -6.06 1.54 8.49
N ILE A 77 -7.02 2.08 9.24
CA ILE A 77 -7.64 3.40 8.99
C ILE A 77 -7.46 4.27 10.22
#